data_AF-A0A2E0GX78-F1
#
_entry.id   AF-A0A2E0GX78-F1
#
_cell.length_a   1.000
_cell.length_b   1.000
_cell.length_c   1.000
_cell.angle_alpha   90.00
_cell.angle_beta   90.00
_cell.angle_gamma   90.00
#
_symmetry.space_group_name_H-M   'P 1'
#
loop_
_entity.id
_entity.type
_entity.pdbx_description
1 polymer ?
#
loop_
_entity_poly.entity_id
_entity_poly.type
_entity_poly.pdbx_seq_one_letter_code
_entity_poly.pdbx_strand_id
1 'polypeptide(L)'
;MRTIFIFILSIFLSFTICQCDADYIEIDDYCFYENDLNIIQKMIDNSYNSNIDLGCEEWDNYCGSPNPYMDRNDSWFWVTVDGQSFESPTFQNENGIVEPLELGLQEWENGRLKGIMCGAYIYCQLSGPIPEEINQLTELEILRLEGNYLNGFIPETVCELGTTYDDYLMFDLSGNKLCPPYPDCITADDFWNQQDESECIEIGDINSDLNVNIVDIIILITFILDSTDLGYQTFVVSDINSDDNIDVLDVVEIVNLILIF
;
A
#
# COMPACT_ATOMS: atom_id res chain seq x y z
N MET A 1 37.71 37.42 52.21
CA MET A 1 37.46 37.71 50.78
C MET A 1 38.64 37.15 50.00
N ARG A 2 38.68 35.86 49.64
CA ARG A 2 38.00 35.19 48.51
C ARG A 2 38.21 35.91 47.18
N THR A 3 39.14 35.38 46.38
CA THR A 3 38.96 35.22 44.94
C THR A 3 39.61 33.89 44.55
N ILE A 4 38.76 32.93 44.20
CA ILE A 4 39.11 31.61 43.64
C ILE A 4 39.11 31.79 42.12
N PHE A 5 40.20 31.41 41.45
CA PHE A 5 40.22 31.30 40.00
C PHE A 5 39.44 30.03 39.60
N ILE A 6 38.30 30.22 38.94
CA ILE A 6 37.52 29.14 38.32
C ILE A 6 38.12 28.92 36.93
N PHE A 7 38.79 27.78 36.74
CA PHE A 7 39.06 27.25 35.40
C PHE A 7 37.73 26.74 34.84
N ILE A 8 37.14 27.46 33.89
CA ILE A 8 36.08 26.88 33.05
C ILE A 8 36.77 25.95 32.05
N LEU A 9 36.60 24.66 32.30
CA LEU A 9 36.87 23.59 31.37
C LEU A 9 35.81 23.71 30.25
N SER A 10 36.19 24.23 29.09
CA SER A 10 35.33 24.19 27.90
C SER A 10 35.28 22.75 27.40
N ILE A 11 34.30 21.99 27.89
CA ILE A 11 33.87 20.74 27.27
C ILE A 11 33.22 21.15 25.95
N PHE A 12 33.94 20.98 24.84
CA PHE A 12 33.29 20.86 23.54
C PHE A 12 32.52 19.54 23.57
N LEU A 13 31.24 19.61 23.96
CA LEU A 13 30.28 18.61 23.55
C LEU A 13 30.23 18.71 22.03
N SER A 14 30.79 17.70 21.35
CA SER A 14 30.47 17.43 19.97
C SER A 14 28.98 17.07 19.94
N PHE A 15 28.13 18.08 19.76
CA PHE A 15 26.79 17.87 19.23
C PHE A 15 26.99 17.49 17.76
N THR A 16 27.28 16.23 17.49
CA THR A 16 26.97 15.66 16.18
C THR A 16 25.47 15.40 16.20
N ILE A 17 24.69 16.46 16.00
CA ILE A 17 23.31 16.32 15.52
C ILE A 17 23.48 16.10 14.02
N CYS A 18 23.57 14.84 13.60
CA CYS A 18 23.18 14.48 12.24
C CYS A 18 21.74 14.00 12.37
N GLN A 19 20.84 14.94 12.62
CA GLN A 19 19.41 14.67 12.47
C GLN A 19 19.16 14.52 10.97
N CYS A 20 18.30 13.58 10.62
CA CYS A 20 17.91 13.29 9.25
C CYS A 20 17.55 14.56 8.47
N ASP A 21 17.67 14.50 7.14
CA ASP A 21 17.23 15.59 6.27
C ASP A 21 15.72 15.88 6.47
N ALA A 22 15.24 17.06 6.05
CA ALA A 22 13.91 17.57 6.41
C ALA A 22 12.73 16.64 6.03
N ASP A 23 12.89 15.81 5.00
CA ASP A 23 11.86 14.89 4.51
C ASP A 23 12.05 13.45 5.03
N TYR A 24 12.96 13.26 5.99
CA TYR A 24 13.28 11.98 6.59
C TYR A 24 12.95 12.00 8.09
N ILE A 25 12.44 10.87 8.59
CA ILE A 25 12.13 10.64 10.00
C ILE A 25 13.22 9.75 10.60
N GLU A 26 13.67 10.13 11.79
CA GLU A 26 14.61 9.34 12.59
C GLU A 26 13.85 8.27 13.41
N ILE A 27 14.16 7.00 13.18
CA ILE A 27 13.64 5.85 13.94
C ILE A 27 14.82 4.95 14.28
N ASP A 28 15.04 4.70 15.58
CA ASP A 28 16.13 3.86 16.10
C ASP A 28 17.53 4.17 15.52
N ASP A 29 17.88 5.46 15.47
CA ASP A 29 19.13 6.00 14.92
C ASP A 29 19.29 5.86 13.38
N TYR A 30 18.24 5.47 12.65
CA TYR A 30 18.20 5.44 11.18
C TYR A 30 17.23 6.47 10.61
N CYS A 31 17.53 6.95 9.41
CA CYS A 31 16.71 7.90 8.69
C CYS A 31 15.88 7.19 7.63
N PHE A 32 14.56 7.38 7.64
CA PHE A 32 13.63 6.82 6.67
C PHE A 32 12.87 7.95 5.98
N TYR A 33 12.73 7.90 4.66
CA TYR A 33 12.00 8.92 3.92
C TYR A 33 10.52 8.86 4.29
N GLU A 34 9.99 9.98 4.78
CA GLU A 34 8.65 10.05 5.36
C GLU A 34 7.58 9.57 4.38
N ASN A 35 7.72 9.92 3.10
CA ASN A 35 6.75 9.54 2.10
C ASN A 35 6.70 8.02 1.83
N ASP A 36 7.86 7.35 1.84
CA ASP A 36 7.91 5.90 1.65
C ASP A 36 7.20 5.18 2.81
N LEU A 37 7.42 5.66 4.05
CA LEU A 37 6.70 5.17 5.23
C LEU A 37 5.19 5.44 5.14
N ASN A 38 4.78 6.62 4.66
CA ASN A 38 3.36 6.98 4.53
C ASN A 38 2.62 6.07 3.53
N ILE A 39 3.29 5.61 2.47
CA ILE A 39 2.69 4.69 1.49
C ILE A 39 2.51 3.31 2.11
N ILE A 40 3.49 2.83 2.89
CA ILE A 40 3.34 1.59 3.68
C ILE A 40 2.20 1.74 4.70
N GLN A 41 2.16 2.86 5.42
CA GLN A 41 1.08 3.17 6.36
C GLN A 41 -0.28 3.16 5.66
N LYS A 42 -0.38 3.68 4.44
CA LYS A 42 -1.64 3.65 3.67
C LYS A 42 -2.07 2.23 3.32
N MET A 43 -1.15 1.31 3.01
CA MET A 43 -1.47 -0.11 2.82
C MET A 43 -1.99 -0.77 4.12
N ILE A 44 -1.39 -0.42 5.26
CA ILE A 44 -1.82 -0.86 6.60
C ILE A 44 -3.23 -0.32 6.91
N ASP A 45 -3.45 0.98 6.71
CA ASP A 45 -4.73 1.64 6.96
C ASP A 45 -5.83 1.08 6.04
N ASN A 46 -5.51 0.83 4.77
CA ASN A 46 -6.43 0.17 3.84
C ASN A 46 -6.83 -1.22 4.35
N SER A 47 -5.90 -1.97 4.93
CA SER A 47 -6.16 -3.29 5.49
C SER A 47 -7.09 -3.22 6.71
N TYR A 48 -6.85 -2.28 7.63
CA TYR A 48 -7.74 -2.05 8.78
C TYR A 48 -9.14 -1.58 8.36
N ASN A 49 -9.24 -0.80 7.29
CA ASN A 49 -10.49 -0.20 6.80
C ASN A 49 -11.24 -1.08 5.78
N SER A 50 -10.68 -2.19 5.34
CA SER A 50 -11.28 -3.05 4.31
C SER A 50 -12.58 -3.73 4.76
N ASN A 51 -12.79 -3.85 6.07
CA ASN A 51 -13.88 -4.62 6.70
C ASN A 51 -13.90 -6.09 6.27
N ILE A 52 -12.77 -6.64 5.82
CA ILE A 52 -12.68 -8.05 5.44
C ILE A 52 -12.94 -8.95 6.64
N ASP A 53 -13.82 -9.94 6.47
CA ASP A 53 -14.06 -10.98 7.47
C ASP A 53 -13.21 -12.22 7.14
N LEU A 54 -12.13 -12.41 7.90
CA LEU A 54 -11.26 -13.59 7.78
C LEU A 54 -11.74 -14.77 8.65
N GLY A 55 -12.89 -14.65 9.31
CA GLY A 55 -13.39 -15.67 10.23
C GLY A 55 -12.52 -15.80 11.49
N CYS A 56 -11.91 -14.70 11.94
CA CYS A 56 -11.02 -14.70 13.09
C CYS A 56 -11.79 -15.03 14.37
N GLU A 57 -11.29 -16.02 15.10
CA GLU A 57 -11.79 -16.35 16.42
C GLU A 57 -11.13 -15.45 17.47
N GLU A 58 -11.82 -15.18 18.60
CA GLU A 58 -11.29 -14.28 19.65
C GLU A 58 -9.93 -14.71 20.23
N TRP A 59 -9.57 -15.98 20.09
CA TRP A 59 -8.31 -16.54 20.59
C TRP A 59 -7.19 -16.56 19.54
N ASP A 60 -7.51 -16.28 18.27
CA ASP A 60 -6.55 -16.31 17.19
C ASP A 60 -5.84 -14.96 17.04
N ASN A 61 -4.82 -14.75 17.87
CA ASN A 61 -3.99 -13.55 17.85
C ASN A 61 -3.12 -13.41 16.57
N TYR A 62 -3.21 -14.37 15.65
CA TYR A 62 -2.49 -14.36 14.37
C TYR A 62 -3.45 -14.08 13.20
N CYS A 63 -4.76 -13.97 13.48
CA CYS A 63 -5.76 -13.70 12.46
C CYS A 63 -6.16 -12.22 12.50
N GLY A 64 -5.92 -11.54 11.39
CA GLY A 64 -6.36 -10.17 11.17
C GLY A 64 -5.83 -9.64 9.85
N SER A 65 -6.30 -8.44 9.48
CA SER A 65 -5.78 -7.70 8.33
C SER A 65 -5.45 -6.26 8.77
N PRO A 66 -4.17 -5.85 8.72
CA PRO A 66 -2.99 -6.69 8.45
C PRO A 66 -2.81 -7.74 9.56
N ASN A 67 -1.94 -8.73 9.32
CA ASN A 67 -1.67 -9.82 10.28
C ASN A 67 -1.11 -9.25 11.59
N PRO A 68 -1.82 -9.39 12.73
CA PRO A 68 -1.39 -8.87 14.03
C PRO A 68 -0.10 -9.52 14.56
N TYR A 69 0.30 -10.68 14.03
CA TYR A 69 1.57 -11.32 14.37
C TYR A 69 2.78 -10.45 14.03
N MET A 70 2.63 -9.49 13.11
CA MET A 70 3.73 -8.61 12.69
C MET A 70 4.26 -7.69 13.81
N ASP A 71 3.40 -7.29 14.76
CA ASP A 71 3.74 -6.48 15.94
C ASP A 71 4.29 -7.34 17.11
N ARG A 72 4.35 -8.66 16.96
CA ARG A 72 4.80 -9.55 18.04
C ARG A 72 6.33 -9.55 18.17
N ASN A 73 6.85 -9.57 19.40
CA ASN A 73 8.29 -9.69 19.67
C ASN A 73 8.91 -11.02 19.21
N ASP A 74 8.08 -12.03 18.94
CA ASP A 74 8.48 -13.32 18.39
C ASP A 74 8.12 -13.48 16.91
N SER A 75 7.80 -12.38 16.21
CA SER A 75 7.59 -12.36 14.76
C SER A 75 8.84 -12.81 14.01
N TRP A 76 8.64 -13.48 12.87
CA TRP A 76 9.74 -14.05 12.08
C TRP A 76 9.84 -13.41 10.70
N PHE A 77 10.34 -12.18 10.70
CA PHE A 77 10.76 -11.42 9.52
C PHE A 77 11.91 -10.48 9.92
N TRP A 78 12.51 -9.83 8.94
CA TRP A 78 13.56 -8.86 9.14
C TRP A 78 13.38 -7.61 8.26
N VAL A 79 13.90 -6.51 8.76
CA VAL A 79 14.08 -5.27 8.00
C VAL A 79 15.59 -5.11 7.76
N THR A 80 16.00 -4.84 6.53
CA THR A 80 17.39 -4.56 6.19
C THR A 80 17.57 -3.08 5.93
N VAL A 81 18.47 -2.41 6.63
CA VAL A 81 18.81 -0.99 6.42
C VAL A 81 20.30 -0.89 6.12
N ASP A 82 20.66 -0.35 4.95
CA ASP A 82 22.04 -0.18 4.50
C ASP A 82 22.90 -1.46 4.59
N GLY A 83 22.27 -2.61 4.30
CA GLY A 83 22.89 -3.93 4.34
C GLY A 83 22.98 -4.57 5.74
N GLN A 84 22.49 -3.91 6.78
CA GLN A 84 22.34 -4.48 8.12
C GLN A 84 20.92 -5.01 8.32
N SER A 85 20.77 -6.30 8.61
CA SER A 85 19.47 -6.92 8.90
C SER A 85 19.11 -6.86 10.39
N PHE A 86 17.87 -6.49 10.66
CA PHE A 86 17.24 -6.37 11.96
C PHE A 86 16.09 -7.36 12.05
N GLU A 87 16.22 -8.32 12.97
CA GLU A 87 15.14 -9.27 13.28
C GLU A 87 14.31 -8.74 14.46
N SER A 88 13.16 -9.36 14.70
CA SER A 88 12.36 -9.11 15.89
C SER A 88 13.18 -9.33 17.18
N PRO A 89 13.03 -8.49 18.23
CA PRO A 89 12.08 -7.38 18.37
C PRO A 89 12.74 -5.99 18.17
N THR A 90 13.27 -5.70 16.98
CA THR A 90 13.92 -4.40 16.75
C THR A 90 12.90 -3.26 16.66
N PHE A 91 11.91 -3.41 15.79
CA PHE A 91 10.92 -2.36 15.51
C PHE A 91 9.58 -2.61 16.21
N GLN A 92 9.33 -3.86 16.60
CA GLN A 92 8.11 -4.31 17.26
C GLN A 92 7.97 -3.74 18.67
N ASN A 93 6.75 -3.35 19.05
CA ASN A 93 6.49 -2.81 20.37
C ASN A 93 5.32 -3.47 21.14
N GLU A 94 4.68 -4.49 20.56
CA GLU A 94 3.57 -5.26 21.13
C GLU A 94 2.37 -4.39 21.56
N ASN A 95 2.10 -3.30 20.85
CA ASN A 95 0.99 -2.39 21.16
C ASN A 95 -0.36 -2.86 20.57
N GLY A 96 -0.35 -3.89 19.74
CA GLY A 96 -1.50 -4.48 19.05
C GLY A 96 -1.84 -3.82 17.70
N ILE A 97 -1.01 -2.91 17.20
CA ILE A 97 -1.17 -2.18 15.95
C ILE A 97 0.09 -2.41 15.12
N VAL A 98 -0.08 -2.84 13.88
CA VAL A 98 1.04 -3.01 12.96
C VAL A 98 1.45 -1.63 12.43
N GLU A 99 2.70 -1.26 12.63
CA GLU A 99 3.32 -0.03 12.15
C GLU A 99 4.18 -0.29 10.89
N PRO A 100 4.59 0.75 10.12
CA PRO A 100 5.24 0.57 8.83
C PRO A 100 6.47 -0.33 8.86
N LEU A 101 7.38 -0.16 9.81
CA LEU A 101 8.61 -0.98 9.92
C LEU A 101 8.37 -2.38 10.52
N GLU A 102 7.13 -2.67 10.92
CA GLU A 102 6.71 -3.99 11.38
C GLU A 102 6.08 -4.81 10.25
N LEU A 103 5.80 -4.21 9.08
CA LEU A 103 5.11 -4.90 8.01
C LEU A 103 6.07 -5.66 7.09
N GLY A 104 6.11 -6.98 7.27
CA GLY A 104 6.76 -7.90 6.34
C GLY A 104 8.26 -7.67 6.17
N LEU A 105 8.84 -8.25 5.11
CA LEU A 105 10.26 -8.04 4.82
C LEU A 105 10.47 -6.72 4.10
N GLN A 106 11.46 -5.95 4.55
CA GLN A 106 11.79 -4.68 3.93
C GLN A 106 13.29 -4.55 3.69
N GLU A 107 13.62 -3.90 2.59
CA GLU A 107 14.98 -3.49 2.26
C GLU A 107 15.00 -1.98 2.06
N TRP A 108 15.85 -1.30 2.82
CA TRP A 108 16.03 0.14 2.82
C TRP A 108 17.50 0.47 2.51
N GLU A 109 17.71 1.46 1.65
CA GLU A 109 19.03 1.97 1.30
C GLU A 109 19.00 3.50 1.29
N ASN A 110 19.91 4.13 2.04
CA ASN A 110 19.96 5.58 2.23
C ASN A 110 18.57 6.17 2.62
N GLY A 111 17.84 5.42 3.44
CA GLY A 111 16.50 5.77 3.92
C GLY A 111 15.37 5.69 2.89
N ARG A 112 15.61 5.15 1.69
CA ARG A 112 14.58 4.88 0.68
C ARG A 112 14.22 3.41 0.63
N LEU A 113 12.95 3.09 0.41
CA LEU A 113 12.49 1.70 0.30
C LEU A 113 12.93 1.10 -1.05
N LYS A 114 13.75 0.06 -0.99
CA LYS A 114 14.23 -0.72 -2.15
C LYS A 114 13.39 -1.98 -2.36
N GLY A 115 12.86 -2.56 -1.30
CA GLY A 115 12.06 -3.77 -1.41
C GLY A 115 11.04 -3.91 -0.29
N ILE A 116 9.84 -4.38 -0.64
CA ILE A 116 8.84 -4.84 0.32
C ILE A 116 8.30 -6.20 -0.12
N MET A 117 8.30 -7.16 0.80
CA MET A 117 7.76 -8.50 0.57
C MET A 117 6.81 -8.90 1.68
N CYS A 118 5.56 -9.09 1.28
CA CYS A 118 4.45 -9.55 2.10
C CYS A 118 3.82 -10.82 1.49
N GLY A 119 4.68 -11.68 0.92
CA GLY A 119 4.29 -12.78 0.05
C GLY A 119 4.11 -14.15 0.73
N ALA A 120 4.17 -15.23 -0.06
CA ALA A 120 3.92 -16.61 0.39
C ALA A 120 4.83 -17.11 1.54
N TYR A 121 5.96 -16.45 1.80
CA TYR A 121 6.85 -16.76 2.91
C TYR A 121 6.58 -15.91 4.17
N ILE A 122 5.85 -14.80 4.04
CA ILE A 122 5.63 -13.78 5.06
C ILE A 122 4.17 -13.33 4.97
N TYR A 123 3.34 -13.95 5.80
CA TYR A 123 1.89 -13.78 5.76
C TYR A 123 1.46 -12.42 6.33
N CYS A 124 1.51 -11.37 5.54
CA CYS A 124 1.07 -10.04 5.98
C CYS A 124 -0.46 -9.90 6.05
N GLN A 125 -1.21 -10.76 5.36
CA GLN A 125 -2.68 -10.71 5.31
C GLN A 125 -3.21 -9.31 4.96
N LEU A 126 -2.54 -8.61 4.05
CA LEU A 126 -2.96 -7.29 3.59
C LEU A 126 -4.31 -7.38 2.88
N SER A 127 -5.12 -6.34 2.99
CA SER A 127 -6.40 -6.22 2.29
C SER A 127 -6.69 -4.77 1.91
N GLY A 128 -7.79 -4.56 1.17
CA GLY A 128 -8.10 -3.26 0.59
C GLY A 128 -7.29 -2.97 -0.68
N PRO A 129 -7.39 -1.73 -1.22
CA PRO A 129 -6.76 -1.38 -2.48
C PRO A 129 -5.26 -1.12 -2.34
N ILE A 130 -4.54 -1.35 -3.44
CA ILE A 130 -3.17 -0.84 -3.60
C ILE A 130 -3.25 0.70 -3.71
N PRO A 131 -2.45 1.47 -2.94
CA PRO A 131 -2.42 2.93 -3.04
C PRO A 131 -2.03 3.42 -4.44
N GLU A 132 -2.74 4.43 -4.96
CA GLU A 132 -2.43 5.03 -6.26
C GLU A 132 -1.08 5.76 -6.26
N GLU A 133 -0.64 6.27 -5.11
CA GLU A 133 0.64 6.97 -4.96
C GLU A 133 1.85 6.01 -4.90
N ILE A 134 1.67 4.72 -5.19
CA ILE A 134 2.74 3.72 -5.12
C ILE A 134 3.94 4.07 -6.02
N ASN A 135 3.72 4.77 -7.13
CA ASN A 135 4.79 5.28 -8.00
C ASN A 135 5.78 6.22 -7.29
N GLN A 136 5.40 6.81 -6.16
CA GLN A 136 6.28 7.67 -5.37
C GLN A 136 7.35 6.89 -4.59
N LEU A 137 7.26 5.56 -4.53
CA LEU A 137 8.34 4.69 -4.07
C LEU A 137 9.43 4.59 -5.15
N THR A 138 10.06 5.71 -5.47
CA THR A 138 10.90 5.89 -6.66
C THR A 138 12.15 5.00 -6.71
N GLU A 139 12.57 4.44 -5.57
CA GLU A 139 13.74 3.56 -5.47
C GLU A 139 13.37 2.07 -5.36
N LEU A 140 12.07 1.75 -5.38
CA LEU A 140 11.57 0.39 -5.21
C LEU A 140 11.94 -0.50 -6.40
N GLU A 141 12.60 -1.60 -6.09
CA GLU A 141 13.02 -2.64 -7.03
C GLU A 141 12.22 -3.93 -6.80
N ILE A 142 11.87 -4.23 -5.54
CA ILE A 142 11.14 -5.45 -5.17
C ILE A 142 9.76 -5.09 -4.60
N LEU A 143 8.69 -5.52 -5.27
CA LEU A 143 7.32 -5.41 -4.82
C LEU A 143 6.64 -6.78 -4.88
N ARG A 144 6.58 -7.46 -3.74
CA ARG A 144 6.01 -8.80 -3.64
C ARG A 144 4.88 -8.82 -2.63
N LEU A 145 3.65 -8.80 -3.11
CA LEU A 145 2.42 -8.78 -2.30
C LEU A 145 1.54 -10.00 -2.61
N GLU A 146 2.12 -11.09 -3.11
CA GLU A 146 1.36 -12.27 -3.51
C GLU A 146 0.71 -13.00 -2.32
N GLY A 147 -0.43 -13.64 -2.53
CA GLY A 147 -1.09 -14.43 -1.49
C GLY A 147 -1.68 -13.61 -0.34
N ASN A 148 -2.06 -12.35 -0.60
CA ASN A 148 -2.82 -11.51 0.33
C ASN A 148 -4.31 -11.46 -0.08
N TYR A 149 -5.04 -10.51 0.49
CA TYR A 149 -6.45 -10.24 0.20
C TYR A 149 -6.65 -8.84 -0.39
N LEU A 150 -5.63 -8.31 -1.09
CA LEU A 150 -5.73 -7.02 -1.76
C LEU A 150 -6.83 -7.08 -2.82
N ASN A 151 -7.62 -6.01 -2.93
CA ASN A 151 -8.80 -5.99 -3.78
C ASN A 151 -8.93 -4.69 -4.60
N GLY A 152 -9.92 -4.65 -5.48
CA GLY A 152 -10.13 -3.54 -6.40
C GLY A 152 -9.18 -3.57 -7.60
N PHE A 153 -9.16 -2.48 -8.36
CA PHE A 153 -8.34 -2.32 -9.55
C PHE A 153 -6.89 -1.99 -9.18
N ILE A 154 -5.94 -2.51 -9.96
CA ILE A 154 -4.52 -2.15 -9.82
C ILE A 154 -4.31 -0.74 -10.41
N PRO A 155 -3.71 0.20 -9.66
CA PRO A 155 -3.34 1.51 -10.20
C PRO A 155 -2.39 1.43 -11.40
N GLU A 156 -2.66 2.18 -12.47
CA GLU A 156 -1.71 2.34 -13.60
C GLU A 156 -0.34 2.85 -13.14
N THR A 157 -0.30 3.61 -12.05
CA THR A 157 0.94 4.08 -11.41
C THR A 157 1.86 2.95 -10.94
N VAL A 158 1.37 1.71 -10.80
CA VAL A 158 2.22 0.53 -10.59
C VAL A 158 3.21 0.37 -11.74
N CYS A 159 2.84 0.73 -12.97
CA CYS A 159 3.70 0.67 -14.16
C CYS A 159 4.80 1.75 -14.20
N GLU A 160 4.82 2.66 -13.24
CA GLU A 160 5.84 3.71 -13.12
C GLU A 160 6.95 3.36 -12.12
N LEU A 161 6.86 2.19 -11.47
CA LEU A 161 7.88 1.70 -10.54
C LEU A 161 9.17 1.30 -11.27
N GLY A 162 10.29 1.41 -10.57
CA GLY A 162 11.61 0.97 -11.04
C GLY A 162 11.86 -0.55 -10.98
N THR A 163 10.80 -1.36 -11.02
CA THR A 163 10.87 -2.83 -10.85
C THR A 163 10.94 -3.57 -12.19
N THR A 164 11.08 -4.90 -12.14
CA THR A 164 11.08 -5.81 -13.29
C THR A 164 9.82 -6.68 -13.22
N TYR A 165 8.76 -6.27 -13.94
CA TYR A 165 7.42 -6.87 -13.86
C TYR A 165 7.35 -8.34 -14.31
N ASP A 166 8.27 -8.78 -15.19
CA ASP A 166 8.33 -10.15 -15.72
C ASP A 166 9.22 -11.09 -14.89
N ASP A 167 9.79 -10.62 -13.77
CA ASP A 167 10.56 -11.43 -12.82
C ASP A 167 9.78 -11.59 -11.51
N TYR A 168 9.26 -12.79 -11.27
CA TYR A 168 8.50 -13.14 -10.06
C TYR A 168 9.30 -12.96 -8.75
N LEU A 169 10.64 -12.87 -8.82
CA LEU A 169 11.46 -12.56 -7.65
C LEU A 169 11.44 -11.07 -7.31
N MET A 170 11.17 -10.21 -8.29
CA MET A 170 11.13 -8.76 -8.16
C MET A 170 9.69 -8.26 -8.00
N PHE A 171 8.75 -8.79 -8.79
CA PHE A 171 7.36 -8.34 -8.81
C PHE A 171 6.39 -9.51 -8.79
N ASP A 172 5.50 -9.56 -7.79
CA ASP A 172 4.44 -10.56 -7.74
C ASP A 172 3.22 -10.03 -6.96
N LEU A 173 2.07 -9.97 -7.63
CA LEU A 173 0.77 -9.60 -7.04
C LEU A 173 -0.24 -10.76 -7.10
N SER A 174 0.21 -11.96 -7.47
CA SER A 174 -0.65 -13.13 -7.71
C SER A 174 -1.36 -13.61 -6.45
N GLY A 175 -2.50 -14.31 -6.62
CA GLY A 175 -3.24 -14.87 -5.49
C GLY A 175 -3.82 -13.81 -4.54
N ASN A 176 -4.33 -12.70 -5.07
CA ASN A 176 -5.10 -11.69 -4.36
C ASN A 176 -6.57 -11.69 -4.88
N LYS A 177 -7.33 -10.64 -4.57
CA LYS A 177 -8.68 -10.36 -5.07
C LYS A 177 -8.71 -9.16 -6.05
N LEU A 178 -7.64 -9.00 -6.84
CA LEU A 178 -7.45 -7.85 -7.71
C LEU A 178 -8.25 -8.00 -9.01
N CYS A 179 -8.92 -6.92 -9.40
CA CYS A 179 -9.89 -6.90 -10.48
C CYS A 179 -9.29 -6.43 -11.80
N PRO A 180 -9.70 -7.03 -12.94
CA PRO A 180 -9.44 -6.45 -14.25
C PRO A 180 -10.28 -5.18 -14.46
N PRO A 181 -9.86 -4.24 -15.32
CA PRO A 181 -8.70 -4.34 -16.22
C PRO A 181 -7.37 -4.25 -15.46
N TYR A 182 -6.40 -5.05 -15.89
CA TYR A 182 -5.03 -4.99 -15.37
C TYR A 182 -4.20 -4.02 -16.20
N PRO A 183 -3.29 -3.24 -15.57
CA PRO A 183 -2.39 -2.33 -16.27
C PRO A 183 -1.54 -3.01 -17.32
N ASP A 184 -1.21 -2.30 -18.41
CA ASP A 184 -0.51 -2.86 -19.57
C ASP A 184 0.87 -3.46 -19.26
N CYS A 185 1.54 -3.02 -18.18
CA CYS A 185 2.82 -3.58 -17.75
C CYS A 185 2.70 -4.94 -17.05
N ILE A 186 1.47 -5.39 -16.73
CA ILE A 186 1.18 -6.65 -16.06
C ILE A 186 0.23 -7.44 -16.96
N THR A 187 0.70 -8.53 -17.56
CA THR A 187 -0.21 -9.38 -18.33
C THR A 187 -0.85 -10.42 -17.41
N ALA A 188 -2.09 -10.81 -17.70
CA ALA A 188 -2.77 -11.87 -16.94
C ALA A 188 -2.01 -13.22 -16.98
N ASP A 189 -1.18 -13.42 -18.01
CA ASP A 189 -0.30 -14.58 -18.15
C ASP A 189 0.91 -14.53 -17.20
N ASP A 190 1.23 -13.36 -16.63
CA ASP A 190 2.31 -13.17 -15.65
C ASP A 190 1.90 -13.55 -14.23
N PHE A 191 0.60 -13.80 -13.97
CA PHE A 191 0.15 -14.27 -12.67
C PHE A 191 0.43 -15.77 -12.49
N TRP A 192 1.45 -16.09 -11.69
CA TRP A 192 1.82 -17.48 -11.34
C TRP A 192 0.69 -18.22 -10.60
N ASN A 193 -0.21 -17.50 -9.93
CA ASN A 193 -1.48 -17.96 -9.37
C ASN A 193 -2.62 -17.00 -9.78
N GLN A 194 -3.82 -17.53 -10.06
CA GLN A 194 -4.96 -16.71 -10.47
C GLN A 194 -5.45 -15.76 -9.36
N GLN A 195 -5.98 -14.61 -9.76
CA GLN A 195 -6.73 -13.71 -8.88
C GLN A 195 -8.10 -14.31 -8.57
N ASP A 196 -8.65 -14.01 -7.38
CA ASP A 196 -10.05 -14.25 -7.06
C ASP A 196 -10.89 -13.03 -7.45
N GLU A 197 -11.42 -13.06 -8.68
CA GLU A 197 -12.22 -11.98 -9.26
C GLU A 197 -13.72 -12.08 -8.89
N SER A 198 -14.10 -12.97 -7.97
CA SER A 198 -15.52 -13.26 -7.68
C SER A 198 -16.29 -12.10 -7.04
N GLU A 199 -15.57 -11.15 -6.44
CA GLU A 199 -16.11 -9.97 -5.74
C GLU A 199 -15.82 -8.66 -6.50
N CYS A 200 -15.44 -8.73 -7.78
CA CYS A 200 -15.12 -7.53 -8.55
C CYS A 200 -16.35 -6.64 -8.81
N ILE A 201 -16.17 -5.34 -8.59
CA ILE A 201 -17.18 -4.32 -8.89
C ILE A 201 -17.33 -4.25 -10.41
N GLU A 202 -18.57 -4.30 -10.89
CA GLU A 202 -18.85 -4.16 -12.32
C GLU A 202 -18.60 -2.72 -12.78
N ILE A 203 -17.96 -2.55 -13.94
CA ILE A 203 -17.81 -1.23 -14.55
C ILE A 203 -19.21 -0.60 -14.74
N GLY A 204 -19.39 0.62 -14.24
CA GLY A 204 -20.68 1.31 -14.18
C GLY A 204 -21.47 1.13 -12.87
N ASP A 205 -21.06 0.26 -11.94
CA ASP A 205 -21.66 0.14 -10.59
C ASP A 205 -21.01 1.15 -9.63
N ILE A 206 -21.29 2.43 -9.86
CA ILE A 206 -20.58 3.57 -9.25
C ILE A 206 -20.89 3.70 -7.76
N ASN A 207 -22.08 3.27 -7.32
CA ASN A 207 -22.43 3.25 -5.89
C ASN A 207 -22.03 1.96 -5.16
N SER A 208 -21.49 0.97 -5.89
CA SER A 208 -21.03 -0.32 -5.37
C SER A 208 -22.15 -1.11 -4.67
N ASP A 209 -23.38 -1.05 -5.20
CA ASP A 209 -24.51 -1.82 -4.71
C ASP A 209 -24.74 -3.15 -5.46
N LEU A 210 -23.82 -3.46 -6.40
CA LEU A 210 -23.83 -4.61 -7.30
C LEU A 210 -24.93 -4.57 -8.36
N ASN A 211 -25.49 -3.39 -8.66
CA ASN A 211 -26.49 -3.22 -9.72
C ASN A 211 -26.24 -1.96 -10.54
N VAL A 212 -25.80 -2.12 -11.79
CA VAL A 212 -25.74 -1.01 -12.74
C VAL A 212 -27.14 -0.53 -13.12
N ASN A 213 -27.55 0.66 -12.66
CA ASN A 213 -28.89 1.20 -12.85
C ASN A 213 -28.93 2.74 -12.94
N ILE A 214 -30.14 3.31 -12.92
CA ILE A 214 -30.34 4.77 -13.07
C ILE A 214 -29.70 5.59 -11.94
N VAL A 215 -29.46 5.00 -10.77
CA VAL A 215 -28.77 5.64 -9.66
C VAL A 215 -27.31 5.92 -10.02
N ASP A 216 -26.63 4.99 -10.68
CA ASP A 216 -25.24 5.16 -11.12
C ASP A 216 -25.11 6.28 -12.15
N ILE A 217 -26.05 6.38 -13.09
CA ILE A 217 -26.12 7.50 -14.03
C ILE A 217 -26.18 8.85 -13.31
N ILE A 218 -27.01 8.94 -12.26
CA ILE A 218 -27.16 10.19 -11.51
C ILE A 218 -25.86 10.55 -10.80
N ILE A 219 -25.15 9.56 -10.26
CA ILE A 219 -23.87 9.77 -9.58
C ILE A 219 -22.80 10.18 -10.59
N LEU A 220 -22.70 9.49 -11.73
CA LEU A 220 -21.77 9.82 -12.82
C LEU A 220 -21.95 11.27 -13.31
N ILE A 221 -23.19 11.69 -13.55
CA ILE A 221 -23.50 13.08 -13.94
C ILE A 221 -23.08 14.07 -12.85
N THR A 222 -23.22 13.70 -11.58
CA THR A 222 -22.79 14.55 -10.46
C THR A 222 -21.28 14.75 -10.50
N PHE A 223 -20.49 13.69 -10.71
CA PHE A 223 -19.04 13.78 -10.83
C PHE A 223 -18.60 14.68 -11.99
N ILE A 224 -19.24 14.53 -13.16
CA ILE A 224 -18.95 15.35 -14.35
C ILE A 224 -19.24 16.84 -14.10
N LEU A 225 -20.34 17.15 -13.40
CA LEU A 225 -20.75 18.54 -13.17
C LEU A 225 -19.96 19.23 -12.06
N ASP A 226 -19.66 18.50 -10.98
CA ASP A 226 -19.06 19.08 -9.78
C ASP A 226 -17.53 19.13 -9.84
N SER A 227 -16.90 18.56 -10.89
CA SER A 227 -15.43 18.48 -11.04
C SER A 227 -14.77 17.91 -9.77
N THR A 228 -15.39 16.87 -9.22
CA THR A 228 -14.91 16.20 -8.01
C THR A 228 -13.66 15.42 -8.30
N ASP A 229 -12.67 15.55 -7.40
CA ASP A 229 -11.53 14.65 -7.37
C ASP A 229 -12.01 13.27 -6.91
N LEU A 230 -11.85 12.26 -7.76
CA LEU A 230 -12.28 10.89 -7.50
C LEU A 230 -11.06 10.06 -7.13
N GLY A 231 -11.19 9.21 -6.11
CA GLY A 231 -10.17 8.19 -5.88
C GLY A 231 -10.11 7.20 -7.05
N TYR A 232 -8.94 6.64 -7.31
CA TYR A 232 -8.68 5.73 -8.43
C TYR A 232 -9.76 4.66 -8.66
N GLN A 233 -10.19 3.98 -7.59
CA GLN A 233 -11.21 2.91 -7.69
C GLN A 233 -12.53 3.43 -8.27
N THR A 234 -12.99 4.59 -7.82
CA THR A 234 -14.22 5.23 -8.33
C THR A 234 -14.02 5.78 -9.74
N PHE A 235 -12.82 6.27 -10.05
CA PHE A 235 -12.46 6.72 -11.39
C PHE A 235 -12.62 5.57 -12.40
N VAL A 236 -11.99 4.42 -12.15
CA VAL A 236 -12.04 3.26 -13.06
C VAL A 236 -13.47 2.76 -13.28
N VAL A 237 -14.29 2.69 -12.23
CA VAL A 237 -15.71 2.27 -12.36
C VAL A 237 -16.54 3.29 -13.14
N SER A 238 -16.14 4.56 -13.16
CA SER A 238 -16.85 5.68 -13.81
C SER A 238 -16.39 5.95 -15.24
N ASP A 239 -15.17 5.55 -15.63
CA ASP A 239 -14.63 5.62 -16.99
C ASP A 239 -15.03 4.35 -17.77
N ILE A 240 -16.27 4.37 -18.25
CA ILE A 240 -16.97 3.18 -18.76
C ILE A 240 -16.55 2.88 -20.20
N ASN A 241 -16.13 3.90 -20.94
CA ASN A 241 -15.60 3.74 -22.28
C ASN A 241 -14.07 3.48 -22.30
N SER A 242 -13.41 3.60 -21.14
CA SER A 242 -11.97 3.40 -20.93
C SER A 242 -11.11 4.32 -21.81
N ASP A 243 -11.44 5.63 -21.83
CA ASP A 243 -10.69 6.66 -22.56
C ASP A 243 -9.90 7.63 -21.66
N ASP A 244 -9.82 7.31 -20.37
CA ASP A 244 -9.18 8.07 -19.29
C ASP A 244 -9.86 9.43 -19.00
N ASN A 245 -11.09 9.65 -19.47
CA ASN A 245 -11.87 10.85 -19.17
C ASN A 245 -13.28 10.48 -18.72
N ILE A 246 -13.71 11.03 -17.59
CA ILE A 246 -15.10 10.91 -17.14
C ILE A 246 -15.92 12.04 -17.74
N ASP A 247 -16.69 11.73 -18.77
CA ASP A 247 -17.50 12.70 -19.49
C ASP A 247 -18.86 12.13 -19.98
N VAL A 248 -19.51 12.86 -20.90
CA VAL A 248 -20.84 12.49 -21.40
C VAL A 248 -20.83 11.18 -22.20
N LEU A 249 -19.68 10.75 -22.71
CA LEU A 249 -19.52 9.48 -23.42
C LEU A 249 -19.70 8.30 -22.46
N ASP A 250 -19.23 8.39 -21.22
CA ASP A 250 -19.47 7.37 -20.18
C ASP A 250 -20.95 7.27 -19.83
N VAL A 251 -21.63 8.42 -19.76
CA VAL A 251 -23.09 8.47 -19.54
C VAL A 251 -23.84 7.77 -20.67
N VAL A 252 -23.39 7.93 -21.92
CA VAL A 252 -23.99 7.22 -23.06
C VAL A 252 -23.76 5.71 -22.93
N GLU A 253 -22.56 5.29 -22.52
CA GLU A 253 -22.21 3.89 -22.44
C GLU A 253 -22.95 3.16 -21.31
N ILE A 254 -23.05 3.75 -20.11
CA ILE A 254 -23.83 3.16 -19.01
C ILE A 254 -25.33 3.08 -19.35
N VAL A 255 -25.86 4.05 -20.09
CA VAL A 255 -27.25 4.00 -20.57
C VAL A 255 -27.42 2.84 -21.54
N ASN A 256 -26.45 2.58 -22.42
CA ASN A 256 -26.47 1.42 -23.30
C ASN A 256 -26.43 0.11 -22.49
N LEU A 257 -25.61 0.01 -21.45
CA LEU A 257 -25.54 -1.17 -20.56
C LEU A 257 -26.90 -1.45 -19.90
N ILE A 258 -27.57 -0.43 -19.36
CA ILE A 258 -28.85 -0.57 -18.66
C ILE A 258 -29.99 -0.94 -19.64
N LEU A 259 -29.99 -0.38 -20.85
CA LEU A 259 -31.05 -0.60 -21.84
C LEU A 259 -30.98 -1.96 -22.55
N ILE A 260 -29.91 -2.72 -22.35
CA ILE A 260 -29.74 -4.07 -22.91
C ILE A 260 -30.50 -5.14 -22.08
N PHE A 261 -30.94 -4.81 -20.86
CA PHE A 261 -31.78 -5.65 -19.99
C PHE A 261 -33.26 -5.21 -19.99
#